data_AF-A0A3L6JJE1-F1
#
_entry.id   AF-A0A3L6JJE1-F1
#
_cell.length_a   1.000
_cell.length_b   1.000
_cell.length_c   1.000
_cell.angle_alpha   90.00
_cell.angle_beta   90.00
_cell.angle_gamma   90.00
#
_symmetry.space_group_name_H-M   'P 1'
#
loop_
_entity.id
_entity.type
_entity.pdbx_description
1 polymer ?
#
loop_
_entity_poly.entity_id
_entity_poly.type
_entity_poly.pdbx_seq_one_letter_code
_entity_poly.pdbx_strand_id
1 'polypeptide(L)'
;MAEIPTPTSGSSASSRSRPLGITILAILMFLGGIFNLYGIVTSYTYFDMAWSAIAGILGLILAVAMWKLIPWARKVSLIWYIISLIMVLAMIFYLGGLLGVLLGPLVIMVLLIAALPAIVIDLIIIFYLNSGGVKAAFEGVGGW
;
A
#
# COMPACT_ATOMS: atom_id res chain seq x y z
N MET A 1 -11.02 48.18 -40.24
CA MET A 1 -10.60 48.09 -38.83
C MET A 1 -10.42 46.60 -38.56
N ALA A 2 -9.17 46.11 -38.56
CA ALA A 2 -8.89 44.69 -38.41
C ALA A 2 -8.75 44.38 -36.91
N GLU A 3 -9.62 43.53 -36.38
CA GLU A 3 -9.51 43.04 -35.00
C GLU A 3 -8.32 42.07 -34.91
N ILE A 4 -7.38 42.37 -34.03
CA ILE A 4 -6.27 41.51 -33.69
C ILE A 4 -6.81 40.43 -32.74
N PRO A 5 -6.76 39.13 -33.08
CA PRO A 5 -7.11 38.10 -32.12
C PRO A 5 -6.02 38.05 -31.05
N THR A 6 -6.33 38.50 -29.85
CA THR A 6 -5.51 38.26 -28.65
C THR A 6 -5.38 36.74 -28.46
N PRO A 7 -4.17 36.16 -28.45
CA PRO A 7 -4.00 34.77 -28.11
C PRO A 7 -4.34 34.62 -26.62
N THR A 8 -5.48 34.00 -26.32
CA THR A 8 -5.71 33.43 -24.99
C THR A 8 -4.73 32.28 -24.83
N SER A 9 -3.53 32.57 -24.35
CA SER A 9 -2.69 31.59 -23.67
C SER A 9 -3.37 31.25 -22.36
N GLY A 10 -4.48 30.51 -22.46
CA GLY A 10 -5.07 29.76 -21.38
C GLY A 10 -4.11 28.64 -21.01
N SER A 11 -2.98 29.02 -20.39
CA SER A 11 -2.19 28.15 -19.54
C SER A 11 -3.06 27.80 -18.34
N SER A 12 -4.06 26.95 -18.58
CA SER A 12 -4.54 26.05 -17.55
C SER A 12 -3.54 24.90 -17.55
N ALA A 13 -2.37 25.15 -16.95
CA ALA A 13 -1.63 24.05 -16.36
C ALA A 13 -2.66 23.32 -15.50
N SER A 14 -3.07 22.12 -15.94
CA SER A 14 -4.04 21.33 -15.21
C SER A 14 -3.41 21.06 -13.86
N SER A 15 -3.73 21.88 -12.87
CA SER A 15 -3.56 21.53 -11.47
C SER A 15 -4.56 20.42 -11.25
N ARG A 16 -4.19 19.22 -11.72
CA ARG A 16 -4.90 17.99 -11.49
C ARG A 16 -4.66 17.72 -10.01
N SER A 17 -5.47 18.40 -9.18
CA SER A 17 -5.43 18.28 -7.74
C SER A 17 -5.55 16.80 -7.44
N ARG A 18 -4.51 16.26 -6.80
CA ARG A 18 -4.46 14.83 -6.52
C ARG A 18 -5.59 14.52 -5.56
N PRO A 19 -6.40 13.48 -5.81
CA PRO A 19 -7.44 13.09 -4.88
C PRO A 19 -6.80 12.79 -3.53
N LEU A 20 -7.32 13.39 -2.46
CA LEU A 20 -6.81 13.20 -1.09
C LEU A 20 -6.67 11.72 -0.71
N GLY A 21 -7.58 10.86 -1.20
CA GLY A 21 -7.52 9.41 -0.98
C GLY A 21 -6.25 8.74 -1.52
N ILE A 22 -5.69 9.22 -2.64
CA ILE A 22 -4.45 8.68 -3.21
C ILE A 22 -3.24 9.16 -2.41
N THR A 23 -3.27 10.41 -1.97
CA THR A 23 -2.21 10.95 -1.11
C THR A 23 -2.14 10.17 0.21
N ILE A 24 -3.28 9.90 0.83
CA ILE A 24 -3.34 9.09 2.07
C ILE A 24 -2.84 7.66 1.80
N LEU A 25 -3.31 7.01 0.74
CA LEU A 25 -2.83 5.68 0.35
C LEU A 25 -1.31 5.63 0.17
N ALA A 26 -0.74 6.60 -0.55
CA ALA A 26 0.68 6.67 -0.80
C ALA A 26 1.48 6.87 0.50
N ILE A 27 0.97 7.68 1.44
CA ILE A 27 1.61 7.86 2.75
C ILE A 27 1.53 6.57 3.58
N LEU A 28 0.39 5.88 3.59
CA LEU A 28 0.24 4.61 4.30
C LEU A 28 1.17 3.54 3.74
N MET A 29 1.30 3.45 2.41
CA MET A 29 2.25 2.55 1.75
C MET A 29 3.70 2.91 2.07
N PHE A 30 4.02 4.20 2.11
CA PHE A 30 5.35 4.68 2.44
C PHE A 30 5.73 4.32 3.89
N LEU A 31 4.84 4.60 4.84
CA LEU A 31 5.03 4.23 6.25
C LEU A 31 5.13 2.71 6.42
N GLY A 32 4.25 1.95 5.77
CA GLY A 32 4.32 0.49 5.77
C GLY A 32 5.64 -0.04 5.21
N GLY A 33 6.14 0.58 4.13
CA GLY A 33 7.46 0.25 3.57
C GLY A 33 8.60 0.51 4.55
N ILE A 34 8.58 1.67 5.23
CA ILE A 34 9.57 2.00 6.26
C ILE A 34 9.52 1.03 7.43
N PHE A 35 8.33 0.70 7.93
CA PHE A 35 8.20 -0.24 9.05
C PHE A 35 8.69 -1.63 8.68
N ASN A 36 8.44 -2.10 7.46
CA ASN A 36 9.00 -3.37 6.98
C ASN A 36 10.54 -3.31 6.89
N LEU A 37 11.12 -2.19 6.44
CA LEU A 37 12.58 -2.03 6.44
C LEU A 37 13.16 -1.99 7.86
N TYR A 38 12.46 -1.40 8.82
CA TYR A 38 12.85 -1.46 10.22
C TYR A 38 12.82 -2.91 10.75
N GLY A 39 11.87 -3.72 10.26
CA GLY A 39 11.76 -5.15 10.54
C GLY A 39 13.07 -5.92 10.32
N ILE A 40 13.86 -5.54 9.31
CA ILE A 40 15.18 -6.14 9.00
C ILE A 40 16.09 -6.17 10.24
N VAL A 41 16.10 -5.09 11.04
CA VAL A 41 16.97 -4.96 12.22
C VAL A 41 16.50 -5.87 13.37
N THR A 42 15.22 -6.21 13.38
CA THR A 42 14.58 -7.02 14.42
C THR A 42 14.35 -8.47 14.02
N SER A 43 14.70 -8.85 12.78
CA SER A 43 14.47 -10.19 12.25
C SER A 43 15.39 -11.24 12.87
N TYR A 44 14.81 -12.37 13.28
CA TYR A 44 15.55 -13.49 13.86
C TYR A 44 15.98 -14.55 12.84
N THR A 45 15.46 -14.48 11.61
CA THR A 45 15.77 -15.45 10.54
C THR A 45 16.12 -14.74 9.24
N TYR A 46 16.99 -15.35 8.42
CA TYR A 46 17.33 -14.82 7.10
C TYR A 46 16.12 -14.73 6.17
N PHE A 47 15.18 -15.66 6.30
CA PHE A 47 13.95 -15.65 5.51
C PHE A 47 13.08 -14.42 5.85
N ASP A 48 12.87 -14.17 7.15
CA ASP A 48 12.11 -13.00 7.61
C ASP A 48 12.81 -11.68 7.25
N MET A 49 14.13 -11.64 7.35
CA MET A 49 14.93 -10.49 6.95
C MET A 49 14.80 -10.19 5.44
N ALA A 50 14.92 -11.23 4.60
CA ALA A 50 14.76 -11.11 3.16
C ALA A 50 13.34 -10.68 2.77
N TRP A 51 12.32 -11.25 3.43
CA TRP A 51 10.93 -10.87 3.25
C TRP A 51 10.69 -9.40 3.61
N SER A 52 11.14 -8.98 4.79
CA SER A 52 11.04 -7.61 5.29
C SER A 52 11.73 -6.61 4.35
N ALA A 53 12.89 -6.96 3.79
CA ALA A 53 13.59 -6.14 2.80
C ALA A 53 12.82 -6.01 1.49
N ILE A 54 12.33 -7.13 0.92
CA ILE A 54 11.55 -7.13 -0.31
C ILE A 54 10.25 -6.34 -0.12
N ALA A 55 9.54 -6.60 0.97
CA ALA A 55 8.29 -5.93 1.31
C ALA A 55 8.47 -4.43 1.53
N GLY A 56 9.53 -4.04 2.23
CA GLY A 56 9.89 -2.65 2.47
C GLY A 56 10.19 -1.91 1.16
N ILE A 57 11.08 -2.46 0.33
CA ILE A 57 11.47 -1.84 -0.95
C ILE A 57 10.27 -1.74 -1.89
N LEU A 58 9.48 -2.82 -2.03
CA LEU A 58 8.29 -2.81 -2.88
C LEU A 58 7.25 -1.80 -2.38
N GLY A 59 7.01 -1.73 -1.07
CA GLY A 59 6.12 -0.74 -0.46
C GLY A 59 6.51 0.70 -0.79
N LEU A 60 7.81 1.01 -0.72
CA LEU A 60 8.33 2.34 -1.09
C LEU A 60 8.19 2.64 -2.58
N ILE A 61 8.51 1.67 -3.45
CA ILE A 61 8.37 1.82 -4.90
C ILE A 61 6.89 2.07 -5.26
N LEU A 62 5.98 1.29 -4.67
CA LEU A 62 4.55 1.44 -4.89
C LEU A 62 4.01 2.76 -4.34
N ALA A 63 4.49 3.23 -3.19
CA ALA A 63 4.13 4.53 -2.64
C ALA A 63 4.51 5.67 -3.60
N VAL A 64 5.73 5.65 -4.14
CA VAL A 64 6.18 6.64 -5.15
C VAL A 64 5.37 6.52 -6.44
N ALA A 65 5.08 5.30 -6.88
CA ALA A 65 4.29 5.05 -8.09
C ALA A 65 2.83 5.52 -7.95
N MET A 66 2.22 5.32 -6.77
CA MET A 66 0.91 5.86 -6.39
C MET A 66 0.93 7.38 -6.37
N TRP A 67 1.98 7.99 -5.78
CA TRP A 67 2.15 9.44 -5.71
C TRP A 67 2.23 10.09 -7.10
N LYS A 68 2.82 9.37 -8.06
CA LYS A 68 2.92 9.77 -9.48
C LYS A 68 1.71 9.36 -10.33
N LEU A 69 0.70 8.71 -9.74
CA LEU A 69 -0.51 8.23 -10.44
C LEU A 69 -0.20 7.30 -11.62
N ILE A 70 0.80 6.42 -11.49
CA ILE A 70 1.18 5.51 -12.57
C ILE A 70 0.10 4.41 -12.75
N PRO A 71 -0.45 4.18 -13.96
CA PRO A 71 -1.62 3.30 -14.16
C PRO A 71 -1.47 1.86 -13.64
N TRP A 72 -0.27 1.27 -13.79
CA TRP A 72 -0.01 -0.09 -13.33
C TRP A 72 0.08 -0.21 -11.81
N ALA A 73 0.41 0.88 -11.11
CA ALA A 73 0.67 0.86 -9.68
C ALA A 73 -0.56 0.43 -8.89
N ARG A 74 -1.78 0.75 -9.35
CA ARG A 74 -3.04 0.34 -8.68
C ARG A 74 -3.18 -1.17 -8.63
N LYS A 75 -3.01 -1.82 -9.78
CA LYS A 75 -3.18 -3.28 -9.92
C LYS A 75 -2.09 -4.02 -9.15
N VAL A 76 -0.83 -3.57 -9.25
CA VAL A 76 0.30 -4.19 -8.54
C VAL A 76 0.14 -4.04 -7.02
N SER A 77 -0.25 -2.84 -6.55
CA SER A 77 -0.51 -2.62 -5.13
C SER A 77 -1.63 -3.52 -4.61
N LEU A 78 -2.72 -3.65 -5.36
CA LEU A 78 -3.83 -4.52 -4.96
C LEU A 78 -3.38 -5.98 -4.82
N ILE A 79 -2.61 -6.50 -5.77
CA ILE A 79 -2.06 -7.86 -5.70
C ILE A 79 -1.11 -8.00 -4.50
N TRP A 80 -0.22 -7.03 -4.31
CA TRP A 80 0.75 -7.03 -3.21
C TRP A 80 0.08 -7.09 -1.83
N TYR A 81 -0.92 -6.23 -1.61
CA TYR A 81 -1.64 -6.19 -0.33
C TYR A 81 -2.52 -7.42 -0.09
N ILE A 82 -3.05 -8.05 -1.14
CA ILE A 82 -3.71 -9.35 -1.02
C ILE A 82 -2.71 -10.44 -0.59
N ILE A 83 -1.52 -10.48 -1.20
CA ILE A 83 -0.46 -11.43 -0.81
C ILE A 83 -0.02 -11.18 0.64
N SER A 84 0.21 -9.92 1.02
CA SER A 84 0.54 -9.52 2.40
C SER A 84 -0.50 -10.04 3.39
N LEU A 85 -1.79 -9.79 3.13
CA LEU A 85 -2.89 -10.25 3.98
C LEU A 85 -2.90 -11.78 4.13
N ILE A 86 -2.76 -12.52 3.02
CA ILE A 86 -2.70 -13.98 3.04
C ILE A 86 -1.50 -14.46 3.85
N MET A 87 -0.33 -13.84 3.68
CA MET A 87 0.89 -14.19 4.40
C MET A 87 0.74 -13.96 5.90
N VAL A 88 0.19 -12.81 6.31
CA VAL A 88 -0.07 -12.51 7.73
C VAL A 88 -1.03 -13.54 8.32
N LEU A 89 -2.13 -13.87 7.64
CA LEU A 89 -3.07 -14.88 8.11
C LEU A 89 -2.41 -16.27 8.20
N ALA A 90 -1.68 -16.69 7.17
CA ALA A 90 -0.96 -17.97 7.17
C ALA A 90 0.05 -18.06 8.32
N MET A 91 0.75 -16.96 8.61
CA MET A 91 1.72 -16.89 9.70
C MET A 91 1.04 -17.01 11.07
N ILE A 92 -0.12 -16.39 11.26
CA ILE A 92 -0.93 -16.55 12.49
C ILE A 92 -1.36 -18.00 12.67
N PHE A 93 -1.85 -18.66 11.62
CA PHE A 93 -2.26 -20.07 11.73
C PHE A 93 -1.08 -21.00 12.00
N TYR A 94 0.05 -20.78 11.33
CA TYR A 94 1.24 -21.61 11.48
C TYR A 94 1.90 -21.40 12.86
N LEU A 95 2.28 -20.16 13.20
CA LEU A 95 2.91 -19.86 14.49
C LEU A 95 1.93 -20.01 15.64
N GLY A 96 0.68 -19.60 15.48
CA GLY A 96 -0.36 -19.76 16.50
C GLY A 96 -0.65 -21.23 16.77
N GLY A 97 -0.69 -22.09 15.75
CA GLY A 97 -0.84 -23.54 15.93
C GLY A 97 0.37 -24.14 16.66
N LEU A 98 1.59 -23.82 16.21
CA LEU A 98 2.80 -24.42 16.74
C LEU A 98 3.13 -23.93 18.17
N LEU A 99 3.03 -22.62 18.40
CA LEU A 99 3.25 -22.02 19.73
C LEU A 99 2.07 -22.24 20.67
N GLY A 100 0.84 -22.32 20.16
CA GLY A 100 -0.35 -22.61 20.97
C GLY A 100 -0.31 -24.01 21.59
N VAL A 101 0.30 -24.99 20.90
CA VAL A 101 0.56 -26.33 21.43
C VAL A 101 1.65 -26.31 22.51
N LEU A 102 2.69 -25.49 22.36
CA LEU A 102 3.85 -25.45 23.26
C LEU A 102 3.66 -24.57 24.51
N LEU A 103 3.01 -23.41 24.33
CA LEU A 103 2.94 -22.32 25.31
C LEU A 103 1.50 -22.02 25.76
N GLY A 104 0.52 -22.73 25.19
CA GLY A 104 -0.89 -22.62 25.54
C GLY A 104 -1.67 -21.55 24.74
N PRO A 105 -2.99 -21.49 24.93
CA PRO A 105 -3.91 -20.71 24.09
C PRO A 105 -3.74 -19.19 24.21
N LEU A 106 -3.14 -18.70 25.30
CA LEU A 106 -2.87 -17.28 25.50
C LEU A 106 -1.93 -16.70 24.43
N VAL A 107 -1.00 -17.50 23.91
CA VAL A 107 -0.06 -17.03 22.86
C VAL A 107 -0.79 -16.76 21.55
N ILE A 108 -1.82 -17.54 21.22
CA ILE A 108 -2.65 -17.30 20.03
C ILE A 108 -3.36 -15.95 20.13
N MET A 109 -3.92 -15.62 21.30
CA MET A 109 -4.59 -14.33 21.52
C MET A 109 -3.63 -13.15 21.36
N VAL A 110 -2.40 -13.26 21.91
CA VAL A 110 -1.38 -12.22 21.78
C VAL A 110 -0.97 -12.02 20.32
N LEU A 111 -0.75 -13.11 19.57
CA LEU A 111 -0.40 -13.04 18.15
C LEU A 111 -1.52 -12.41 17.31
N LEU A 112 -2.78 -12.75 17.59
CA LEU A 112 -3.94 -12.15 16.91
C LEU A 112 -4.04 -10.64 17.17
N ILE A 113 -3.87 -10.21 18.43
CA ILE A 113 -3.89 -8.79 18.79
C ILE A 113 -2.74 -8.04 18.14
N ALA A 114 -1.54 -8.64 18.09
CA ALA A 114 -0.37 -8.04 17.47
C ALA A 114 -0.50 -7.90 15.94
N ALA A 115 -1.16 -8.85 15.28
CA ALA A 115 -1.36 -8.83 13.83
C ALA A 115 -2.56 -7.98 13.37
N LEU A 116 -3.50 -7.69 14.28
CA LEU A 116 -4.75 -6.97 14.00
C LEU A 116 -4.51 -5.60 13.32
N PRO A 117 -3.55 -4.76 13.76
CA PRO A 117 -3.25 -3.50 13.08
C PRO A 117 -2.82 -3.68 11.62
N ALA A 118 -1.98 -4.69 11.34
CA ALA A 118 -1.53 -4.97 9.98
C ALA A 118 -2.69 -5.42 9.09
N ILE A 119 -3.53 -6.33 9.59
CA ILE A 119 -4.74 -6.80 8.89
C ILE A 119 -5.67 -5.62 8.56
N VAL A 120 -5.92 -4.73 9.52
CA VAL A 120 -6.80 -3.57 9.33
C VAL A 120 -6.24 -2.61 8.29
N ILE A 121 -4.93 -2.32 8.32
CA ILE A 121 -4.27 -1.45 7.34
C ILE A 121 -4.36 -2.06 5.93
N ASP A 122 -4.06 -3.35 5.78
CA ASP A 122 -4.13 -4.05 4.49
C ASP A 122 -5.55 -4.01 3.93
N LEU A 123 -6.57 -4.25 4.76
CA LEU A 123 -7.97 -4.15 4.36
C LEU A 123 -8.34 -2.72 3.94
N ILE A 124 -7.97 -1.70 4.71
CA ILE A 124 -8.22 -0.29 4.36
C ILE A 124 -7.63 0.01 2.98
N ILE A 125 -6.39 -0.39 2.74
CA ILE A 125 -5.70 -0.16 1.46
C ILE A 125 -6.42 -0.88 0.31
N ILE A 126 -6.80 -2.15 0.49
CA ILE A 126 -7.55 -2.92 -0.52
C ILE A 126 -8.90 -2.26 -0.83
N PHE A 127 -9.66 -1.85 0.18
CA PHE A 127 -10.95 -1.17 -0.01
C PHE A 127 -10.77 0.18 -0.72
N TYR A 128 -9.78 0.97 -0.31
CA TYR A 128 -9.50 2.26 -0.93
C TYR A 128 -9.03 2.13 -2.38
N LEU A 129 -8.17 1.16 -2.69
CA LEU A 129 -7.71 0.90 -4.07
C LEU A 129 -8.87 0.47 -5.01
N ASN A 130 -9.92 -0.14 -4.47
CA ASN A 130 -11.13 -0.50 -5.19
C ASN A 130 -12.21 0.59 -5.19
N SER A 131 -12.03 1.67 -4.43
CA SER A 131 -13.00 2.77 -4.40
C SER A 131 -13.11 3.45 -5.77
N GLY A 132 -14.34 3.84 -6.14
CA GLY A 132 -14.62 4.47 -7.43
C GLY A 132 -13.79 5.75 -7.66
N GLY A 133 -13.51 6.52 -6.61
CA GLY A 133 -12.69 7.74 -6.70
C GLY A 133 -11.23 7.47 -7.05
N VAL A 134 -10.62 6.43 -6.45
CA VAL A 134 -9.24 6.03 -6.78
C VAL A 134 -9.20 5.41 -8.18
N LYS A 135 -10.16 4.54 -8.49
CA LYS A 135 -10.29 3.94 -9.83
C LYS A 135 -10.36 5.01 -10.93
N ALA A 136 -11.25 5.98 -10.78
CA ALA A 136 -11.44 7.09 -11.71
C ALA A 136 -10.20 7.98 -11.84
N ALA A 137 -9.44 8.17 -10.77
CA ALA A 137 -8.22 8.95 -10.81
C ALA A 137 -7.08 8.26 -11.58
N PHE A 138 -6.97 6.93 -11.52
CA PHE A 138 -6.02 6.18 -12.36
C PHE A 138 -6.48 6.07 -13.82
N GLU A 139 -7.79 5.92 -14.05
CA GLU A 139 -8.36 5.80 -15.40
C GLU A 139 -8.42 7.16 -16.13
N GLY A 140 -8.68 8.26 -15.43
CA GLY A 140 -8.62 9.63 -15.95
C GLY A 140 -7.20 10.15 -16.23
N VAL A 141 -6.17 9.47 -15.70
CA VAL A 141 -4.77 9.73 -16.04
C VAL A 141 -4.34 9.00 -17.31
N GLY A 142 -4.99 7.88 -17.62
CA GLY A 142 -4.74 7.05 -18.80
C GLY A 142 -5.47 7.48 -20.07
N GLY A 143 -6.00 8.71 -20.13
CA GLY A 143 -6.55 9.29 -21.36
C GLY A 143 -5.44 9.60 -22.37
N TRP A 144 -4.94 8.54 -22.99
CA TRP A 144 -4.33 8.53 -24.33
C TRP A 144 -5.28 7.76 -25.24
#